data_AF-A0A842RG33-F1
#
_entry.id   AF-A0A842RG33-F1
#
_cell.length_a   1.000
_cell.length_b   1.000
_cell.length_c   1.000
_cell.angle_alpha   90.00
_cell.angle_beta   90.00
_cell.angle_gamma   90.00
#
_symmetry.space_group_name_H-M   'P 1'
#
loop_
_entity.id
_entity.type
_entity.pdbx_description
1 polymer ?
#
loop_
_entity_poly.entity_id
_entity_poly.type
_entity_poly.pdbx_seq_one_letter_code
_entity_poly.pdbx_strand_id
1 'polypeptide(L)'
;MALPWLELLLFPGFVFILGVTFLFEHITARVYALFEFRIDSPLFIPVTHHFKFWLKRKPRTSMKKDFLQAFLLVVLMSLPLTASLVLPINLIGSLPKTAHGFDGLAPATEGVVGILSFEGDLFFLLSISLLFSIIALLTQWLNSSKSSTDSLKSIILFLIFDIPLFLALGCLALVEHSTSLSMIAEDIRLRIYFNPLGGIFWIPLGLIVAVMSLSFKFDQPYFDRLDTLSSFGRTSPTQKDWRFSIWNISLRMMEMVLTGAIVSVFLGGANLPIPLLEGYETLTYTLNFISKSAVVLIVVAIIRSLLPRMRLDQKMNFCWKFLTPGALVSMLVSGVSIAILKN
;
A
#
# COMPACT_ATOMS: atom_id res chain seq x y z
N MET A 1 -17.55 14.19 24.76
CA MET A 1 -16.07 14.20 24.72
C MET A 1 -15.54 12.80 25.04
N ALA A 2 -15.75 11.82 24.15
CA ALA A 2 -14.92 10.63 24.17
C ALA A 2 -13.55 11.05 23.64
N LEU A 3 -12.48 10.64 24.31
CA LEU A 3 -11.15 11.21 24.14
C LEU A 3 -10.63 11.01 22.70
N PRO A 4 -9.96 12.01 22.09
CA PRO A 4 -9.34 11.88 20.75
C PRO A 4 -8.38 10.68 20.64
N TRP A 5 -7.84 10.24 21.77
CA TRP A 5 -7.02 9.03 21.89
C TRP A 5 -7.78 7.73 21.55
N LEU A 6 -9.09 7.67 21.82
CA LEU A 6 -9.91 6.49 21.59
C LEU A 6 -10.26 6.33 20.09
N GLU A 7 -10.50 7.45 19.40
CA GLU A 7 -10.69 7.48 17.93
C GLU A 7 -9.40 7.07 17.20
N LEU A 8 -8.24 7.51 17.69
CA LEU A 8 -6.93 7.15 17.15
C LEU A 8 -6.54 5.67 17.39
N LEU A 9 -7.10 5.03 18.42
CA LEU A 9 -6.79 3.64 18.77
C LEU A 9 -7.77 2.64 18.14
N LEU A 10 -9.09 2.92 18.20
CA LEU A 10 -10.13 1.96 17.83
C LEU A 10 -10.62 2.13 16.39
N PHE A 11 -11.14 3.30 16.00
CA PHE A 11 -11.71 3.52 14.67
C PHE A 11 -11.69 5.01 14.27
N PRO A 12 -11.12 5.38 13.11
CA PRO A 12 -10.40 4.56 12.10
C PRO A 12 -8.97 4.15 12.49
N GLY A 13 -8.66 4.20 13.80
CA GLY A 13 -7.35 3.97 14.39
C GLY A 13 -6.63 2.62 14.17
N PHE A 14 -5.56 2.41 14.94
CA PHE A 14 -4.60 1.32 14.72
C PHE A 14 -5.20 -0.10 14.72
N VAL A 15 -6.19 -0.37 15.58
CA VAL A 15 -6.82 -1.68 15.67
C VAL A 15 -7.60 -1.99 14.39
N PHE A 16 -8.30 -0.99 13.85
CA PHE A 16 -9.03 -1.12 12.60
C PHE A 16 -8.09 -1.43 11.42
N ILE A 17 -6.99 -0.71 11.29
CA ILE A 17 -5.98 -0.93 10.24
C ILE A 17 -5.37 -2.34 10.31
N LEU A 18 -5.06 -2.82 11.52
CA LEU A 18 -4.60 -4.19 11.73
C LEU A 18 -5.65 -5.22 11.31
N GLY A 19 -6.92 -5.00 11.68
CA GLY A 19 -8.04 -5.85 11.28
C GLY A 19 -8.22 -5.92 9.76
N VAL A 20 -8.17 -4.77 9.07
CA VAL A 20 -8.24 -4.67 7.61
C VAL A 20 -7.03 -5.37 6.96
N THR A 21 -5.83 -5.21 7.53
CA THR A 21 -4.63 -5.88 7.03
C THR A 21 -4.77 -7.40 7.07
N PHE A 22 -5.29 -7.97 8.18
CA PHE A 22 -5.55 -9.41 8.26
C PHE A 22 -6.65 -9.87 7.31
N LEU A 23 -7.70 -9.07 7.12
CA LEU A 23 -8.73 -9.36 6.13
C LEU A 23 -8.11 -9.45 4.73
N PHE A 24 -7.29 -8.49 4.34
CA PHE A 24 -6.60 -8.44 3.05
C PHE A 24 -5.60 -9.57 2.85
N GLU A 25 -4.85 -9.93 3.89
CA GLU A 25 -3.99 -11.11 3.86
C GLU A 25 -4.82 -12.39 3.64
N HIS A 26 -5.99 -12.50 4.28
CA HIS A 26 -6.88 -13.64 4.07
C HIS A 26 -7.43 -13.70 2.63
N ILE A 27 -7.85 -12.56 2.06
CA ILE A 27 -8.31 -12.48 0.66
C ILE A 27 -7.19 -12.90 -0.29
N THR A 28 -6.01 -12.33 -0.13
CA THR A 28 -4.85 -12.60 -0.99
C THR A 28 -4.46 -14.08 -0.95
N ALA A 29 -4.45 -14.68 0.26
CA ALA A 29 -4.18 -16.11 0.43
C ALA A 29 -5.19 -17.00 -0.30
N ARG A 30 -6.49 -16.64 -0.29
CA ARG A 30 -7.51 -17.36 -1.06
C ARG A 30 -7.31 -17.26 -2.56
N VAL A 31 -6.94 -16.07 -3.05
CA VAL A 31 -6.64 -15.89 -4.48
C VAL A 31 -5.47 -16.78 -4.88
N TYR A 32 -4.40 -16.83 -4.09
CA TYR A 32 -3.27 -17.72 -4.39
C TYR A 32 -3.64 -19.21 -4.35
N ALA A 33 -4.43 -19.64 -3.37
CA ALA A 33 -4.89 -21.01 -3.27
C ALA A 33 -5.71 -21.43 -4.51
N LEU A 34 -6.52 -20.52 -5.05
CA LEU A 34 -7.29 -20.73 -6.28
C LEU A 34 -6.38 -20.98 -7.49
N PHE A 35 -5.32 -20.17 -7.67
CA PHE A 35 -4.37 -20.33 -8.78
C PHE A 35 -3.45 -21.55 -8.61
N GLU A 36 -3.17 -21.97 -7.38
CA GLU A 36 -2.39 -23.18 -7.09
C GLU A 36 -3.24 -24.46 -7.07
N PHE A 37 -4.55 -24.37 -7.34
CA PHE A 37 -5.53 -25.46 -7.26
C PHE A 37 -5.48 -26.23 -5.92
N ARG A 38 -5.20 -25.52 -4.81
CA ARG A 38 -5.20 -26.08 -3.45
C ARG A 38 -6.55 -25.78 -2.78
N ILE A 39 -7.25 -26.84 -2.35
CA ILE A 39 -8.63 -26.76 -1.83
C ILE A 39 -8.70 -26.41 -0.33
N ASP A 40 -7.63 -26.63 0.43
CA ASP A 40 -7.67 -26.63 1.90
C ASP A 40 -7.15 -25.33 2.53
N SER A 41 -7.81 -24.21 2.29
CA SER A 41 -7.48 -22.94 2.94
C SER A 41 -8.39 -22.72 4.16
N PRO A 42 -7.93 -22.96 5.41
CA PRO A 42 -8.77 -22.78 6.59
C PRO A 42 -9.17 -21.30 6.78
N LEU A 43 -10.30 -21.06 7.45
CA LEU A 43 -10.68 -19.71 7.87
C LEU A 43 -9.63 -19.16 8.86
N PHE A 44 -9.26 -17.88 8.74
CA PHE A 44 -8.30 -17.19 9.62
C PHE A 44 -6.82 -17.66 9.56
N ILE A 45 -6.32 -18.00 8.37
CA ILE A 45 -4.89 -18.21 8.07
C ILE A 45 -3.95 -17.15 8.69
N PRO A 46 -4.18 -15.82 8.52
CA PRO A 46 -3.22 -14.82 9.02
C PRO A 46 -3.03 -14.94 10.52
N VAL A 47 -4.11 -14.97 11.29
CA VAL A 47 -4.06 -15.06 12.76
C VAL A 47 -3.35 -16.33 13.22
N THR A 48 -3.69 -17.47 12.63
CA THR A 48 -3.11 -18.76 13.02
C THR A 48 -1.62 -18.85 12.69
N HIS A 49 -1.20 -18.36 11.53
CA HIS A 49 0.21 -18.35 11.12
C HIS A 49 1.04 -17.41 12.00
N HIS A 50 0.53 -16.20 12.26
CA HIS A 50 1.21 -15.22 13.11
C HIS A 50 1.36 -15.70 14.55
N PHE A 51 0.32 -16.33 15.11
CA PHE A 51 0.34 -16.89 16.45
C PHE A 51 1.31 -18.08 16.58
N LYS A 52 1.35 -18.95 15.56
CA LYS A 52 2.27 -20.09 15.50
C LYS A 52 3.74 -19.66 15.61
N PHE A 53 4.13 -18.58 14.93
CA PHE A 53 5.51 -18.07 15.01
C PHE A 53 5.83 -17.42 16.35
N TRP A 54 4.82 -16.91 17.05
CA TRP A 54 4.99 -16.30 18.37
C TRP A 54 5.31 -17.35 19.46
N LEU A 55 4.71 -18.53 19.36
CA LEU A 55 4.94 -19.66 20.26
C LEU A 55 6.32 -20.33 20.09
N LYS A 56 7.00 -20.07 18.97
CA LYS A 56 8.24 -20.77 18.63
C LYS A 56 9.44 -20.20 19.41
N ARG A 57 10.22 -21.10 20.04
CA ARG A 57 11.38 -20.72 20.86
C ARG A 57 12.54 -20.20 20.01
N LYS A 58 13.17 -19.13 20.49
CA LYS A 58 14.34 -18.50 19.85
C LYS A 58 15.58 -19.41 19.90
N PRO A 59 16.38 -19.49 18.84
CA PRO A 59 17.76 -19.97 18.95
C PRO A 59 18.62 -18.96 19.73
N ARG A 60 19.69 -19.42 20.40
CA ARG A 60 20.61 -18.54 21.13
C ARG A 60 21.42 -17.67 20.17
N THR A 61 21.19 -16.36 20.22
CA THR A 61 21.97 -15.32 19.53
C THR A 61 22.60 -14.37 20.56
N SER A 62 23.48 -13.47 20.11
CA SER A 62 24.11 -12.50 21.02
C SER A 62 23.11 -11.41 21.45
N MET A 63 23.04 -11.14 22.75
CA MET A 63 22.09 -10.21 23.38
C MET A 63 22.02 -8.83 22.69
N LYS A 64 23.17 -8.27 22.27
CA LYS A 64 23.22 -6.94 21.62
C LYS A 64 22.53 -6.91 20.25
N LYS A 65 22.76 -7.92 19.41
CA LYS A 65 22.13 -8.01 18.08
C LYS A 65 20.63 -8.24 18.19
N ASP A 66 20.23 -9.01 19.22
CA ASP A 66 18.83 -9.31 19.48
C ASP A 66 17.99 -8.11 19.90
N PHE A 67 18.57 -7.23 20.72
CA PHE A 67 17.92 -6.00 21.12
C PHE A 67 17.78 -5.02 19.95
N LEU A 68 18.86 -4.81 19.19
CA LEU A 68 18.85 -3.91 18.04
C LEU A 68 17.85 -4.36 16.96
N GLN A 69 17.79 -5.66 16.68
CA GLN A 69 16.83 -6.21 15.73
C GLN A 69 15.38 -6.05 16.20
N ALA A 70 15.11 -6.30 17.49
CA ALA A 70 13.78 -6.10 18.06
C ALA A 70 13.33 -4.63 17.95
N PHE A 71 14.24 -3.70 18.27
CA PHE A 71 13.98 -2.27 18.14
C PHE A 71 13.63 -1.89 16.69
N LEU A 72 14.43 -2.31 15.71
CA LEU A 72 14.16 -2.01 14.30
C LEU A 72 12.83 -2.60 13.81
N LEU A 73 12.45 -3.79 14.27
CA LEU A 73 11.15 -4.39 13.91
C LEU A 73 9.96 -3.63 14.49
N VAL A 74 10.10 -3.08 15.70
CA VAL A 74 9.07 -2.22 16.29
C VAL A 74 8.94 -0.92 15.49
N VAL A 75 10.06 -0.30 15.12
CA VAL A 75 10.07 0.89 14.26
C VAL A 75 9.48 0.58 12.87
N LEU A 76 9.80 -0.58 12.31
CA LEU A 76 9.25 -1.04 11.03
C LEU A 76 7.72 -1.17 11.10
N MET A 77 7.16 -1.63 12.22
CA MET A 77 5.72 -1.75 12.43
C MET A 77 5.04 -0.39 12.70
N SER A 78 5.72 0.54 13.36
CA SER A 78 5.14 1.86 13.65
C SER A 78 4.97 2.73 12.40
N LEU A 79 5.83 2.57 11.39
CA LEU A 79 5.79 3.40 10.18
C LEU A 79 4.49 3.26 9.36
N PRO A 80 4.02 2.04 9.01
CA PRO A 80 2.72 1.89 8.35
C PRO A 80 1.56 2.42 9.19
N LEU A 81 1.62 2.25 10.52
CA LEU A 81 0.61 2.79 11.44
C LEU A 81 0.57 4.32 11.36
N THR A 82 1.71 5.00 11.33
CA THR A 82 1.72 6.46 11.19
C THR A 82 1.27 6.92 9.80
N ALA A 83 1.66 6.20 8.75
CA ALA A 83 1.25 6.54 7.38
C ALA A 83 -0.25 6.36 7.15
N SER A 84 -0.88 5.38 7.80
CA SER A 84 -2.32 5.15 7.67
C SER A 84 -3.21 6.28 8.22
N LEU A 85 -2.68 7.13 9.11
CA LEU A 85 -3.43 8.28 9.64
C LEU A 85 -3.79 9.32 8.57
N VAL A 86 -3.05 9.32 7.46
CA VAL A 86 -3.21 10.27 6.37
C VAL A 86 -4.22 9.79 5.32
N LEU A 87 -4.58 8.50 5.35
CA LEU A 87 -5.51 7.95 4.36
C LEU A 87 -6.93 8.48 4.58
N PRO A 88 -7.60 9.01 3.54
CA PRO A 88 -9.00 9.43 3.62
C PRO A 88 -9.93 8.20 3.60
N ILE A 89 -10.23 7.66 4.78
CA ILE A 89 -11.03 6.43 4.95
C ILE A 89 -12.51 6.75 5.22
N ASN A 90 -12.81 7.58 6.23
CA ASN A 90 -14.17 7.69 6.75
C ASN A 90 -14.55 9.02 7.42
N LEU A 91 -13.59 9.88 7.77
CA LEU A 91 -13.87 11.14 8.46
C LEU A 91 -14.39 12.14 7.43
N ILE A 92 -15.59 12.67 7.64
CA ILE A 92 -16.09 13.79 6.84
C ILE A 92 -15.57 15.07 7.49
N GLY A 93 -14.92 15.91 6.71
CA GLY A 93 -14.32 17.14 7.22
C GLY A 93 -14.14 18.19 6.13
N SER A 94 -13.78 19.40 6.56
CA SER A 94 -13.44 20.48 5.63
C SER A 94 -12.12 20.17 4.93
N LEU A 95 -12.12 20.27 3.61
CA LEU A 95 -10.91 20.11 2.80
C LEU A 95 -9.94 21.28 3.04
N PRO A 96 -8.61 21.06 2.93
CA PRO A 96 -7.62 22.12 3.15
C PRO A 96 -7.72 23.27 2.13
N LYS A 97 -8.29 23.00 0.95
CA LYS A 97 -8.66 23.96 -0.09
C LYS A 97 -9.99 23.55 -0.72
N THR A 98 -10.64 24.47 -1.43
CA THR A 98 -11.79 24.15 -2.28
C THR A 98 -11.36 23.19 -3.38
N ALA A 99 -11.88 21.96 -3.36
CA ALA A 99 -11.77 21.05 -4.50
C ALA A 99 -12.58 21.66 -5.64
N HIS A 100 -11.93 22.04 -6.73
CA HIS A 100 -12.59 22.74 -7.84
C HIS A 100 -13.26 21.76 -8.82
N GLY A 101 -12.93 20.47 -8.75
CA GLY A 101 -13.38 19.49 -9.72
C GLY A 101 -12.92 19.81 -11.14
N PHE A 102 -13.55 19.15 -12.13
CA PHE A 102 -13.30 19.47 -13.54
C PHE A 102 -13.88 20.86 -13.86
N ASP A 103 -13.01 21.81 -14.20
CA ASP A 103 -13.35 23.13 -14.74
C ASP A 103 -14.21 24.02 -13.80
N GLY A 104 -14.10 23.81 -12.48
CA GLY A 104 -14.82 24.60 -11.48
C GLY A 104 -16.31 24.26 -11.34
N LEU A 105 -16.80 23.20 -12.00
CA LEU A 105 -18.25 22.92 -12.11
C LEU A 105 -18.92 22.41 -10.82
N ALA A 106 -18.17 22.09 -9.77
CA ALA A 106 -18.73 21.72 -8.47
C ALA A 106 -17.70 21.92 -7.36
N PRO A 107 -17.52 23.14 -6.84
CA PRO A 107 -16.59 23.38 -5.75
C PRO A 107 -17.06 22.63 -4.49
N ALA A 108 -16.28 21.64 -4.04
CA ALA A 108 -16.53 20.92 -2.80
C ALA A 108 -15.62 21.47 -1.69
N THR A 109 -16.23 21.93 -0.60
CA THR A 109 -15.53 22.37 0.63
C THR A 109 -15.45 21.27 1.67
N GLU A 110 -16.27 20.23 1.54
CA GLU A 110 -16.36 19.09 2.45
C GLU A 110 -16.17 17.79 1.66
N GLY A 111 -15.43 16.86 2.24
CA GLY A 111 -15.13 15.56 1.63
C GLY A 111 -14.63 14.57 2.67
N VAL A 112 -14.19 13.41 2.19
CA VAL A 112 -13.57 12.41 3.08
C VAL A 112 -12.11 12.76 3.32
N VAL A 113 -11.77 12.97 4.59
CA VAL A 113 -10.47 13.41 5.08
C VAL A 113 -9.83 12.29 5.91
N GLY A 114 -8.50 12.25 5.95
CA GLY A 114 -7.77 11.42 6.91
C GLY A 114 -7.86 11.99 8.33
N ILE A 115 -7.38 11.23 9.33
CA ILE A 115 -7.24 11.76 10.70
C ILE A 115 -6.29 12.96 10.70
N LEU A 116 -5.22 12.86 9.92
CA LEU A 116 -4.28 13.94 9.66
C LEU A 116 -4.38 14.29 8.18
N SER A 117 -4.86 15.49 7.86
CA SER A 117 -4.80 16.01 6.50
C SER A 117 -4.20 17.41 6.46
N PHE A 118 -3.17 17.55 5.64
CA PHE A 118 -2.46 18.80 5.37
C PHE A 118 -1.94 18.84 3.93
N GLU A 119 -1.58 20.03 3.48
CA GLU A 119 -0.92 20.22 2.18
C GLU A 119 0.50 19.63 2.26
N GLY A 120 0.67 18.40 1.76
CA GLY A 120 1.92 17.63 1.84
C GLY A 120 1.74 16.17 2.28
N ASP A 121 0.50 15.76 2.59
CA ASP A 121 0.10 14.39 2.96
C ASP A 121 0.72 13.31 2.06
N LEU A 122 0.67 13.51 0.74
CA LEU A 122 1.20 12.56 -0.22
C LEU A 122 2.71 12.40 -0.05
N PHE A 123 3.47 13.50 0.02
CA PHE A 123 4.92 13.46 0.21
C PHE A 123 5.31 12.85 1.55
N PHE A 124 4.53 13.09 2.60
CA PHE A 124 4.73 12.46 3.90
C PHE A 124 4.58 10.94 3.81
N LEU A 125 3.53 10.45 3.14
CA LEU A 125 3.31 9.02 2.91
C LEU A 125 4.45 8.39 2.09
N LEU A 126 4.89 9.06 1.00
CA LEU A 126 6.04 8.60 0.21
C LEU A 126 7.33 8.56 1.03
N SER A 127 7.55 9.57 1.88
CA SER A 127 8.71 9.64 2.77
C SER A 127 8.72 8.50 3.77
N ILE A 128 7.57 8.16 4.36
CA ILE A 128 7.44 6.99 5.24
C ILE A 128 7.72 5.69 4.47
N SER A 129 7.26 5.58 3.23
CA SER A 129 7.56 4.42 2.37
C SER A 129 9.07 4.23 2.16
N LEU A 130 9.81 5.31 1.89
CA LEU A 130 11.27 5.24 1.77
C LEU A 130 11.95 4.85 3.08
N LEU A 131 11.53 5.47 4.20
CA LEU A 131 12.06 5.14 5.52
C LEU A 131 11.80 3.66 5.87
N PHE A 132 10.63 3.15 5.54
CA PHE A 132 10.29 1.74 5.71
C PHE A 132 11.23 0.84 4.90
N SER A 133 11.47 1.16 3.63
CA SER A 133 12.42 0.43 2.77
C SER A 133 13.85 0.42 3.34
N ILE A 134 14.31 1.53 3.92
CA ILE A 134 15.64 1.65 4.54
C ILE A 134 15.73 0.82 5.84
N ILE A 135 14.72 0.90 6.72
CA ILE A 135 14.72 0.12 7.97
C ILE A 135 14.58 -1.38 7.67
N ALA A 136 13.82 -1.74 6.65
CA ALA A 136 13.75 -3.11 6.15
C ALA A 136 15.15 -3.61 5.73
N LEU A 137 15.94 -2.76 5.06
CA LEU A 137 17.32 -3.06 4.69
C LEU A 137 18.23 -3.27 5.89
N LEU A 138 18.18 -2.37 6.87
CA LEU A 138 18.98 -2.45 8.10
C LEU A 138 18.65 -3.71 8.91
N THR A 139 17.36 -4.03 9.04
CA THR A 139 16.89 -5.21 9.78
C THR A 139 17.43 -6.50 9.17
N GLN A 140 17.47 -6.59 7.85
CA GLN A 140 18.00 -7.74 7.13
C GLN A 140 19.53 -7.80 7.21
N TRP A 141 20.22 -6.66 7.13
CA TRP A 141 21.69 -6.62 7.25
C TRP A 141 22.18 -7.15 8.61
N LEU A 142 21.43 -6.89 9.69
CA LEU A 142 21.78 -7.37 11.03
C LEU A 142 21.63 -8.88 11.24
N ASN A 143 20.85 -9.57 10.39
CA ASN A 143 20.66 -11.01 10.51
C ASN A 143 21.87 -11.78 9.98
N SER A 144 22.76 -12.16 10.90
CA SER A 144 24.07 -12.75 10.59
C SER A 144 24.06 -14.24 10.23
N SER A 145 22.94 -14.95 10.36
CA SER A 145 22.93 -16.42 10.15
C SER A 145 22.98 -16.85 8.69
N LYS A 146 22.83 -15.91 7.75
CA LYS A 146 23.08 -15.97 6.30
C LYS A 146 22.46 -14.71 5.69
N SER A 147 23.18 -13.59 5.71
CA SER A 147 22.90 -12.49 4.79
C SER A 147 23.33 -12.93 3.39
N SER A 148 22.57 -13.89 2.82
CA SER A 148 22.76 -14.27 1.43
C SER A 148 22.69 -12.99 0.60
N THR A 149 23.68 -12.75 -0.25
CA THR A 149 23.73 -11.60 -1.14
C THR A 149 22.41 -11.39 -1.90
N ASP A 150 21.69 -12.49 -2.18
CA ASP A 150 20.34 -12.52 -2.74
C ASP A 150 19.29 -11.78 -1.90
N SER A 151 19.35 -11.87 -0.58
CA SER A 151 18.35 -11.26 0.30
C SER A 151 18.56 -9.75 0.43
N LEU A 152 19.82 -9.28 0.45
CA LEU A 152 20.14 -7.86 0.32
C LEU A 152 19.71 -7.30 -1.04
N LYS A 153 19.99 -8.03 -2.14
CA LYS A 153 19.53 -7.64 -3.49
C LYS A 153 18.00 -7.53 -3.57
N SER A 154 17.26 -8.42 -2.90
CA SER A 154 15.79 -8.39 -2.90
C SER A 154 15.21 -7.13 -2.25
N ILE A 155 15.89 -6.56 -1.24
CA ILE A 155 15.45 -5.31 -0.60
C ILE A 155 15.91 -4.08 -1.38
N ILE A 156 17.09 -4.12 -1.98
CA ILE A 156 17.50 -3.05 -2.90
C ILE A 156 16.45 -2.91 -4.00
N LEU A 157 15.95 -4.04 -4.51
CA LEU A 157 14.84 -4.05 -5.44
C LEU A 157 13.54 -3.50 -4.83
N PHE A 158 13.23 -3.83 -3.57
CA PHE A 158 12.10 -3.26 -2.83
C PHE A 158 12.13 -1.72 -2.79
N LEU A 159 13.33 -1.14 -2.62
CA LEU A 159 13.57 0.31 -2.66
C LEU A 159 13.48 0.86 -4.10
N ILE A 160 14.01 0.15 -5.10
CA ILE A 160 13.98 0.60 -6.50
C ILE A 160 12.55 0.77 -7.00
N PHE A 161 11.62 -0.11 -6.60
CA PHE A 161 10.21 0.00 -6.98
C PHE A 161 9.45 1.17 -6.35
N ASP A 162 10.03 1.88 -5.36
CA ASP A 162 9.47 3.16 -4.91
C ASP A 162 9.52 4.23 -6.00
N ILE A 163 10.56 4.22 -6.86
CA ILE A 163 10.75 5.25 -7.90
C ILE A 163 9.56 5.32 -8.88
N PRO A 164 9.18 4.23 -9.60
CA PRO A 164 8.04 4.29 -10.52
C PRO A 164 6.71 4.49 -9.78
N LEU A 165 6.56 3.97 -8.55
CA LEU A 165 5.38 4.20 -7.73
C LEU A 165 5.19 5.69 -7.43
N PHE A 166 6.27 6.39 -7.08
CA PHE A 166 6.23 7.80 -6.70
C PHE A 166 5.94 8.70 -7.90
N LEU A 167 6.54 8.39 -9.05
CA LEU A 167 6.26 9.07 -10.30
C LEU A 167 4.79 8.89 -10.72
N ALA A 168 4.26 7.66 -10.59
CA ALA A 168 2.86 7.38 -10.89
C ALA A 168 1.89 8.12 -9.95
N LEU A 169 2.14 8.12 -8.64
CA LEU A 169 1.30 8.85 -7.69
C LEU A 169 1.42 10.39 -7.86
N GLY A 170 2.64 10.88 -8.12
CA GLY A 170 2.90 12.30 -8.34
C GLY A 170 2.26 12.86 -9.62
N CYS A 171 2.04 12.00 -10.61
CA CYS A 171 1.36 12.33 -11.86
C CYS A 171 0.04 13.08 -11.64
N LEU A 172 -0.77 12.63 -10.69
CA LEU A 172 -2.09 13.21 -10.46
C LEU A 172 -2.08 14.39 -9.48
N ALA A 173 -1.11 14.43 -8.57
CA ALA A 173 -0.86 15.61 -7.76
C ALA A 173 -0.53 16.85 -8.63
N LEU A 174 0.10 16.64 -9.79
CA LEU A 174 0.33 17.72 -10.77
C LEU A 174 -0.95 18.21 -11.44
N VAL A 175 -1.88 17.30 -11.74
CA VAL A 175 -3.16 17.61 -12.41
C VAL A 175 -4.05 18.45 -11.52
N GLU A 176 -4.16 18.07 -10.25
CA GLU A 176 -5.06 18.75 -9.31
C GLU A 176 -4.42 19.94 -8.60
N HIS A 177 -3.15 20.26 -8.89
CA HIS A 177 -2.39 21.35 -8.24
C HIS A 177 -2.43 21.31 -6.70
N SER A 178 -2.62 20.12 -6.13
CA SER A 178 -2.61 19.86 -4.69
C SER A 178 -1.83 18.59 -4.38
N THR A 179 -1.27 18.57 -3.18
CA THR A 179 -0.47 17.49 -2.62
C THR A 179 -1.18 16.78 -1.48
N SER A 180 -2.42 17.19 -1.16
CA SER A 180 -3.25 16.55 -0.15
C SER A 180 -4.03 15.37 -0.74
N LEU A 181 -4.02 14.23 -0.05
CA LEU A 181 -4.65 12.99 -0.54
C LEU A 181 -6.18 13.09 -0.56
N SER A 182 -6.75 13.82 0.40
CA SER A 182 -8.19 14.08 0.52
C SER A 182 -8.70 14.93 -0.65
N MET A 183 -8.00 16.01 -1.01
CA MET A 183 -8.37 16.87 -2.14
C MET A 183 -8.26 16.11 -3.46
N ILE A 184 -7.14 15.40 -3.68
CA ILE A 184 -6.95 14.59 -4.88
C ILE A 184 -8.10 13.57 -5.03
N ALA A 185 -8.48 12.89 -3.95
CA ALA A 185 -9.58 11.91 -3.98
C ALA A 185 -10.93 12.53 -4.35
N GLU A 186 -11.23 13.73 -3.86
CA GLU A 186 -12.47 14.44 -4.17
C GLU A 186 -12.49 14.97 -5.61
N ASP A 187 -11.39 15.57 -6.08
CA ASP A 187 -11.30 16.09 -7.44
C ASP A 187 -11.42 14.97 -8.48
N ILE A 188 -10.83 13.80 -8.23
CA ILE A 188 -11.00 12.61 -9.09
C ILE A 188 -12.46 12.18 -9.15
N ARG A 189 -13.13 12.12 -8.01
CA ARG A 189 -14.54 11.73 -7.92
C ARG A 189 -15.38 12.65 -8.81
N LEU A 190 -15.19 13.96 -8.69
CA LEU A 190 -15.89 14.95 -9.51
C LEU A 190 -15.52 14.79 -11.00
N ARG A 191 -14.24 14.58 -11.31
CA ARG A 191 -13.75 14.40 -12.69
C ARG A 191 -14.34 13.17 -13.37
N ILE A 192 -14.40 12.03 -12.68
CA ILE A 192 -15.00 10.78 -13.21
C ILE A 192 -16.51 10.97 -13.41
N TYR A 193 -17.19 11.69 -12.51
CA TYR A 193 -18.63 11.93 -12.59
C TYR A 193 -19.00 12.86 -13.77
N PHE A 194 -18.29 13.97 -13.94
CA PHE A 194 -18.62 14.98 -14.97
C PHE A 194 -18.02 14.70 -16.35
N ASN A 195 -16.85 14.05 -16.43
CA ASN A 195 -16.21 13.74 -17.71
C ASN A 195 -15.61 12.33 -17.71
N PRO A 196 -16.44 11.29 -17.94
CA PRO A 196 -15.95 9.92 -17.98
C PRO A 196 -14.88 9.74 -19.06
N LEU A 197 -15.07 10.34 -20.24
CA LEU A 197 -14.17 10.17 -21.39
C LEU A 197 -12.77 10.74 -21.14
N GLY A 198 -12.66 11.89 -20.47
CA GLY A 198 -11.37 12.47 -20.11
C GLY A 198 -10.62 11.62 -19.08
N GLY A 199 -11.29 11.26 -17.98
CA GLY A 199 -10.70 10.41 -16.95
C GLY A 199 -10.23 9.04 -17.48
N ILE A 200 -10.89 8.52 -18.50
CA ILE A 200 -10.57 7.22 -19.11
C ILE A 200 -9.22 7.20 -19.86
N PHE A 201 -8.70 8.33 -20.36
CA PHE A 201 -7.49 8.28 -21.22
C PHE A 201 -6.16 8.44 -20.50
N TRP A 202 -6.03 9.36 -19.53
CA TRP A 202 -4.74 9.64 -18.86
C TRP A 202 -4.55 8.95 -17.50
N ILE A 203 -5.62 8.76 -16.74
CA ILE A 203 -5.60 8.12 -15.41
C ILE A 203 -5.19 6.63 -15.44
N PRO A 204 -5.60 5.78 -16.42
CA PRO A 204 -5.33 4.34 -16.32
C PRO A 204 -3.86 3.99 -16.50
N LEU A 205 -3.08 4.78 -17.26
CA LEU A 205 -1.65 4.49 -17.45
C LEU A 205 -0.91 4.61 -16.12
N GLY A 206 -1.16 5.69 -15.37
CA GLY A 206 -0.61 5.89 -14.03
C GLY A 206 -1.06 4.79 -13.06
N LEU A 207 -2.35 4.41 -13.10
CA LEU A 207 -2.89 3.34 -12.28
C LEU A 207 -2.21 1.99 -12.57
N ILE A 208 -2.05 1.61 -13.84
CA ILE A 208 -1.40 0.36 -14.24
C ILE A 208 0.05 0.33 -13.74
N VAL A 209 0.79 1.42 -13.92
CA VAL A 209 2.18 1.51 -13.44
C VAL A 209 2.26 1.45 -11.91
N ALA A 210 1.34 2.10 -11.20
CA ALA A 210 1.28 2.07 -9.74
C ALA A 210 0.97 0.65 -9.22
N VAL A 211 -0.05 -0.01 -9.79
CA VAL A 211 -0.46 -1.38 -9.43
C VAL A 211 0.66 -2.39 -9.73
N MET A 212 1.32 -2.26 -10.89
CA MET A 212 2.46 -3.12 -11.23
C MET A 212 3.65 -2.88 -10.30
N SER A 213 3.99 -1.62 -10.01
CA SER A 213 5.08 -1.27 -9.09
C SER A 213 4.83 -1.83 -7.69
N LEU A 214 3.61 -1.69 -7.18
CA LEU A 214 3.19 -2.28 -5.91
C LEU A 214 3.25 -3.81 -5.92
N SER A 215 2.80 -4.43 -7.01
CA SER A 215 2.84 -5.88 -7.20
C SER A 215 4.26 -6.40 -7.08
N PHE A 216 5.22 -5.77 -7.77
CA PHE A 216 6.62 -6.18 -7.72
C PHE A 216 7.33 -5.81 -6.42
N LYS A 217 6.96 -4.68 -5.80
CA LYS A 217 7.52 -4.25 -4.53
C LYS A 217 7.32 -5.30 -3.44
N PHE A 218 6.09 -5.80 -3.27
CA PHE A 218 5.78 -6.81 -2.25
C PHE A 218 5.77 -8.26 -2.78
N ASP A 219 6.24 -8.53 -4.01
CA ASP A 219 6.47 -9.88 -4.52
C ASP A 219 7.73 -10.51 -3.87
N GLN A 220 7.66 -10.68 -2.56
CA GLN A 220 8.68 -11.33 -1.75
C GLN A 220 8.24 -12.78 -1.42
N PRO A 221 9.09 -13.78 -1.66
CA PRO A 221 8.74 -15.20 -1.56
C PRO A 221 8.54 -15.72 -0.12
N TYR A 222 8.59 -14.85 0.90
CA TYR A 222 8.83 -15.29 2.27
C TYR A 222 7.55 -15.68 3.03
N PHE A 223 6.37 -15.19 2.65
CA PHE A 223 5.10 -15.60 3.26
C PHE A 223 4.17 -16.33 2.28
N ASP A 224 4.06 -15.87 1.02
CA ASP A 224 3.14 -16.44 0.04
C ASP A 224 3.42 -17.92 -0.28
N ARG A 225 4.64 -18.42 -0.01
CA ARG A 225 5.02 -19.82 -0.28
C ARG A 225 5.95 -20.42 0.78
N LEU A 226 5.58 -20.29 2.06
CA LEU A 226 6.34 -20.82 3.21
C LEU A 226 6.75 -22.30 3.08
N ASP A 227 5.98 -23.11 2.36
CA ASP A 227 6.22 -24.55 2.18
C ASP A 227 7.23 -24.88 1.07
N THR A 228 7.41 -24.02 0.06
CA THR A 228 8.36 -24.29 -1.04
C THR A 228 9.81 -23.91 -0.70
N LEU A 229 10.03 -23.18 0.40
CA LEU A 229 11.34 -22.74 0.86
C LEU A 229 12.25 -23.88 1.36
N SER A 230 11.69 -25.03 1.75
CA SER A 230 12.48 -26.21 2.19
C SER A 230 13.16 -26.93 1.01
N SER A 231 12.58 -26.87 -0.19
CA SER A 231 13.09 -27.59 -1.37
C SER A 231 14.28 -26.93 -2.07
N PHE A 232 14.50 -25.62 -1.86
CA PHE A 232 15.52 -24.85 -2.59
C PHE A 232 16.54 -24.12 -1.69
N GLY A 233 16.62 -24.45 -0.39
CA GLY A 233 17.68 -23.95 0.49
C GLY A 233 17.71 -22.42 0.69
N ARG A 234 16.63 -21.70 0.39
CA ARG A 234 16.54 -20.23 0.56
C ARG A 234 16.12 -19.85 1.98
N THR A 235 16.96 -19.08 2.65
CA THR A 235 16.76 -18.61 4.02
C THR A 235 15.82 -17.41 4.07
N SER A 236 14.87 -17.43 5.00
CA SER A 236 14.01 -16.29 5.33
C SER A 236 14.85 -15.07 5.76
N PRO A 237 14.42 -13.82 5.45
CA PRO A 237 15.14 -12.60 5.81
C PRO A 237 15.28 -12.43 7.32
N THR A 238 14.34 -13.00 8.08
CA THR A 238 14.36 -13.10 9.54
C THR A 238 14.20 -14.56 9.98
N GLN A 239 14.74 -14.91 11.14
CA GLN A 239 14.56 -16.24 11.72
C GLN A 239 13.06 -16.51 11.94
N LYS A 240 12.62 -17.75 11.66
CA LYS A 240 11.22 -18.19 11.75
C LYS A 240 10.72 -18.26 13.21
N ASP A 241 10.69 -17.12 13.87
CA ASP A 241 10.29 -16.86 15.27
C ASP A 241 9.30 -15.67 15.31
N TRP A 242 8.97 -15.15 16.50
CA TRP A 242 8.13 -13.96 16.68
C TRP A 242 8.55 -12.75 15.82
N ARG A 243 9.86 -12.59 15.55
CA ARG A 243 10.43 -11.52 14.71
C ARG A 243 9.93 -11.57 13.27
N PHE A 244 9.80 -12.78 12.73
CA PHE A 244 9.27 -13.02 11.40
C PHE A 244 7.79 -12.65 11.32
N SER A 245 7.04 -12.93 12.39
CA SER A 245 5.64 -12.52 12.49
C SER A 245 5.49 -11.00 12.38
N ILE A 246 6.24 -10.24 13.20
CA ILE A 246 6.19 -8.77 13.16
C ILE A 246 6.63 -8.24 11.80
N TRP A 247 7.74 -8.75 11.25
CA TRP A 247 8.20 -8.38 9.92
C TRP A 247 7.12 -8.54 8.84
N ASN A 248 6.42 -9.68 8.83
CA ASN A 248 5.36 -9.93 7.85
C ASN A 248 4.15 -9.01 8.08
N ILE A 249 3.71 -8.84 9.33
CA ILE A 249 2.62 -7.91 9.66
C ILE A 249 2.96 -6.51 9.15
N SER A 250 4.17 -6.00 9.44
CA SER A 250 4.61 -4.69 8.97
C SER A 250 4.62 -4.57 7.45
N LEU A 251 5.06 -5.61 6.72
CA LEU A 251 5.01 -5.62 5.26
C LEU A 251 3.58 -5.57 4.73
N ARG A 252 2.66 -6.37 5.29
CA ARG A 252 1.25 -6.39 4.89
C ARG A 252 0.55 -5.08 5.20
N MET A 253 0.88 -4.45 6.33
CA MET A 253 0.36 -3.14 6.67
C MET A 253 0.86 -2.08 5.69
N MET A 254 2.15 -2.10 5.33
CA MET A 254 2.68 -1.17 4.34
C MET A 254 2.04 -1.38 2.95
N GLU A 255 1.80 -2.63 2.57
CA GLU A 255 1.07 -2.98 1.35
C GLU A 255 -0.38 -2.44 1.40
N MET A 256 -1.07 -2.59 2.53
CA MET A 256 -2.41 -2.01 2.76
C MET A 256 -2.39 -0.48 2.68
N VAL A 257 -1.36 0.18 3.21
CA VAL A 257 -1.26 1.65 3.16
C VAL A 257 -1.03 2.14 1.73
N LEU A 258 -0.13 1.51 0.99
CA LEU A 258 0.18 1.90 -0.39
C LEU A 258 -0.97 1.58 -1.35
N THR A 259 -1.70 0.48 -1.13
CA THR A 259 -2.96 0.21 -1.85
C THR A 259 -4.01 1.26 -1.54
N GLY A 260 -4.15 1.65 -0.27
CA GLY A 260 -4.99 2.77 0.15
C GLY A 260 -4.63 4.07 -0.58
N ALA A 261 -3.33 4.39 -0.70
CA ALA A 261 -2.86 5.55 -1.44
C ALA A 261 -3.22 5.49 -2.93
N ILE A 262 -3.07 4.32 -3.57
CA ILE A 262 -3.48 4.11 -4.98
C ILE A 262 -4.99 4.29 -5.13
N VAL A 263 -5.80 3.78 -4.20
CA VAL A 263 -7.26 3.95 -4.22
C VAL A 263 -7.64 5.43 -4.07
N SER A 264 -7.00 6.15 -3.15
CA SER A 264 -7.23 7.58 -2.96
C SER A 264 -6.84 8.38 -4.19
N VAL A 265 -5.68 8.08 -4.79
CA VAL A 265 -5.13 8.85 -5.91
C VAL A 265 -5.69 8.45 -7.27
N PHE A 266 -6.27 7.26 -7.47
CA PHE A 266 -6.75 6.88 -8.81
C PHE A 266 -8.21 6.48 -8.86
N LEU A 267 -8.79 6.02 -7.74
CA LEU A 267 -10.18 5.54 -7.68
C LEU A 267 -11.09 6.49 -6.87
N GLY A 268 -10.62 7.69 -6.53
CA GLY A 268 -11.41 8.70 -5.81
C GLY A 268 -11.66 8.37 -4.32
N GLY A 269 -10.77 7.59 -3.70
CA GLY A 269 -10.82 7.30 -2.26
C GLY A 269 -12.08 6.55 -1.84
N ALA A 270 -12.63 6.96 -0.69
CA ALA A 270 -13.83 6.36 -0.10
C ALA A 270 -15.15 6.74 -0.82
N ASN A 271 -15.11 7.67 -1.76
CA ASN A 271 -16.30 8.19 -2.45
C ASN A 271 -16.77 7.26 -3.56
N LEU A 272 -18.09 6.94 -3.64
CA LEU A 272 -18.71 6.04 -4.66
C LEU A 272 -18.16 4.58 -4.63
N PRO A 273 -18.85 3.55 -5.18
CA PRO A 273 -20.02 3.55 -6.06
C PRO A 273 -21.37 3.22 -5.40
N ILE A 274 -21.40 2.81 -4.13
CA ILE A 274 -22.64 2.49 -3.44
C ILE A 274 -23.32 3.81 -3.03
N PRO A 275 -24.62 4.01 -3.33
CA PRO A 275 -25.34 5.21 -2.92
C PRO A 275 -25.31 5.34 -1.39
N LEU A 276 -25.15 6.58 -0.91
CA LEU A 276 -25.09 6.86 0.52
C LEU A 276 -26.39 6.38 1.17
N LEU A 277 -26.30 5.49 2.15
CA LEU A 277 -27.41 5.23 3.04
C LEU A 277 -27.52 6.41 4.00
N GLU A 278 -28.59 7.20 3.84
CA GLU A 278 -28.92 8.30 4.75
C GLU A 278 -28.93 7.77 6.20
N GLY A 279 -28.09 8.35 7.06
CA GLY A 279 -27.92 7.95 8.46
C GLY A 279 -26.72 7.04 8.77
N TYR A 280 -26.07 6.42 7.78
CA TYR A 280 -24.89 5.55 7.96
C TYR A 280 -23.71 5.93 7.04
N GLU A 281 -23.47 7.22 6.88
CA GLU A 281 -22.47 7.75 5.95
C GLU A 281 -21.05 7.26 6.26
N THR A 282 -20.62 7.34 7.52
CA THR A 282 -19.29 6.88 7.97
C THR A 282 -19.04 5.40 7.65
N LEU A 283 -20.05 4.54 7.84
CA LEU A 283 -19.94 3.11 7.52
C LEU A 283 -19.87 2.89 6.01
N THR A 284 -20.64 3.65 5.24
CA THR A 284 -20.67 3.56 3.77
C THR A 284 -19.31 3.94 3.17
N TYR A 285 -18.71 5.05 3.62
CA TYR A 285 -17.36 5.46 3.19
C TYR A 285 -16.31 4.42 3.53
N THR A 286 -16.36 3.87 4.75
CA THR A 286 -15.43 2.82 5.19
C THR A 286 -15.55 1.56 4.33
N LEU A 287 -16.78 1.11 4.05
CA LEU A 287 -17.03 -0.07 3.22
C LEU A 287 -16.61 0.15 1.75
N ASN A 288 -16.84 1.36 1.21
CA ASN A 288 -16.39 1.73 -0.13
C ASN A 288 -14.86 1.72 -0.22
N PHE A 289 -14.17 2.27 0.78
CA PHE A 289 -12.71 2.25 0.81
C PHE A 289 -12.16 0.81 0.90
N ILE A 290 -12.69 -0.01 1.82
CA ILE A 290 -12.28 -1.42 1.98
C ILE A 290 -12.55 -2.22 0.71
N SER A 291 -13.72 -2.05 0.08
CA SER A 291 -14.07 -2.81 -1.12
C SER A 291 -13.17 -2.45 -2.31
N LYS A 292 -12.90 -1.17 -2.56
CA LYS A 292 -11.98 -0.74 -3.62
C LYS A 292 -10.55 -1.21 -3.39
N SER A 293 -10.05 -1.08 -2.16
CA SER A 293 -8.71 -1.57 -1.81
C SER A 293 -8.62 -3.09 -1.91
N ALA A 294 -9.69 -3.83 -1.56
CA ALA A 294 -9.77 -5.26 -1.81
C ALA A 294 -9.73 -5.60 -3.30
N VAL A 295 -10.42 -4.85 -4.17
CA VAL A 295 -10.35 -5.04 -5.63
C VAL A 295 -8.92 -4.83 -6.15
N VAL A 296 -8.27 -3.73 -5.76
CA VAL A 296 -6.88 -3.46 -6.14
C VAL A 296 -5.95 -4.57 -5.67
N LEU A 297 -6.12 -5.05 -4.44
CA LEU A 297 -5.33 -6.15 -3.89
C LEU A 297 -5.58 -7.48 -4.60
N ILE A 298 -6.82 -7.79 -4.98
CA ILE A 298 -7.14 -8.98 -5.76
C ILE A 298 -6.44 -8.89 -7.13
N VAL A 299 -6.45 -7.72 -7.78
CA VAL A 299 -5.72 -7.50 -9.04
C VAL A 299 -4.21 -7.70 -8.83
N VAL A 300 -3.63 -7.15 -7.77
CA VAL A 300 -2.22 -7.34 -7.41
C VAL A 300 -1.90 -8.84 -7.20
N ALA A 301 -2.77 -9.56 -6.47
CA ALA A 301 -2.60 -10.99 -6.22
C ALA A 301 -2.69 -11.82 -7.51
N ILE A 302 -3.62 -11.48 -8.42
CA ILE A 302 -3.75 -12.10 -9.75
C ILE A 302 -2.49 -11.82 -10.58
N ILE A 303 -1.99 -10.58 -10.60
CA ILE A 303 -0.75 -10.24 -11.32
C ILE A 303 0.41 -11.09 -10.79
N ARG A 304 0.56 -11.22 -9.47
CA ARG A 304 1.61 -12.04 -8.85
C ARG A 304 1.46 -13.53 -9.12
N SER A 305 0.23 -14.04 -9.22
CA SER A 305 -0.01 -15.46 -9.53
C SER A 305 0.24 -15.77 -11.00
N LEU A 306 -0.05 -14.84 -11.91
CA LEU A 306 0.16 -14.99 -13.36
C LEU A 306 1.63 -14.81 -13.77
N LEU A 307 2.39 -13.98 -13.06
CA LEU A 307 3.77 -13.72 -13.41
C LEU A 307 4.66 -14.93 -13.10
N PRO A 308 5.42 -15.45 -14.10
CA PRO A 308 6.41 -16.48 -13.83
C PRO A 308 7.49 -15.92 -12.89
N ARG A 309 8.13 -16.80 -12.10
CA ARG A 309 9.18 -16.41 -11.14
C ARG A 309 10.33 -15.70 -11.86
N MET A 310 10.33 -14.37 -11.84
CA MET A 310 11.38 -13.57 -12.45
C MET A 310 12.63 -13.53 -11.58
N ARG A 311 13.79 -13.65 -12.23
CA ARG A 311 15.08 -13.43 -11.57
C ARG A 311 15.20 -11.97 -11.14
N LEU A 312 15.94 -11.70 -10.05
CA LEU A 312 16.13 -10.34 -9.52
C LEU A 312 16.63 -9.36 -10.61
N ASP A 313 17.55 -9.81 -11.47
CA ASP A 313 18.10 -9.01 -12.57
C ASP A 313 17.02 -8.64 -13.61
N GLN A 314 16.08 -9.56 -13.88
CA GLN A 314 14.97 -9.32 -14.80
C GLN A 314 13.97 -8.33 -14.21
N LYS A 315 13.64 -8.45 -12.91
CA LYS A 315 12.76 -7.50 -12.22
C LYS A 315 13.35 -6.08 -12.24
N MET A 316 14.65 -5.96 -11.99
CA MET A 316 15.35 -4.67 -12.05
C MET A 316 15.33 -4.08 -13.47
N ASN A 317 15.63 -4.89 -14.48
CA ASN A 317 15.55 -4.47 -15.89
C ASN A 317 14.12 -4.05 -16.27
N PHE A 318 13.10 -4.77 -15.81
CA PHE A 318 11.71 -4.44 -16.06
C PHE A 318 11.32 -3.10 -15.43
N CYS A 319 11.78 -2.86 -14.20
CA CYS A 319 11.58 -1.57 -13.51
C CYS A 319 12.14 -0.40 -14.32
N TRP A 320 13.43 -0.46 -14.67
CA TRP A 320 14.11 0.65 -15.33
C TRP A 320 13.75 0.84 -16.80
N LYS A 321 13.43 -0.24 -17.53
CA LYS A 321 13.13 -0.16 -18.97
C LYS A 321 11.65 0.09 -19.27
N PHE A 322 10.73 -0.34 -18.41
CA PHE A 322 9.30 -0.25 -18.70
C PHE A 322 8.54 0.57 -17.65
N LEU A 323 8.68 0.28 -16.35
CA LEU A 323 7.89 0.95 -15.32
C LEU A 323 8.29 2.42 -15.14
N THR A 324 9.59 2.72 -14.98
CA THR A 324 10.05 4.10 -14.79
C THR A 324 9.75 4.99 -16.00
N PRO A 325 10.06 4.57 -17.25
CA PRO A 325 9.68 5.35 -18.43
C PRO A 325 8.16 5.44 -18.59
N GLY A 326 7.41 4.38 -18.30
CA GLY A 326 5.95 4.40 -18.32
C GLY A 326 5.36 5.43 -17.34
N ALA A 327 5.91 5.50 -16.11
CA ALA A 327 5.51 6.50 -15.12
C ALA A 327 5.80 7.93 -15.60
N LEU A 328 6.96 8.15 -16.21
CA LEU A 328 7.32 9.44 -16.80
C LEU A 328 6.39 9.82 -17.95
N VAL A 329 6.02 8.87 -18.81
CA VAL A 329 5.04 9.11 -19.87
C VAL A 329 3.68 9.48 -19.29
N SER A 330 3.17 8.79 -18.26
CA SER A 330 1.91 9.23 -17.61
C SER A 330 2.00 10.66 -17.09
N MET A 331 3.13 11.01 -16.47
CA MET A 331 3.37 12.33 -15.90
C MET A 331 3.43 13.41 -16.98
N LEU A 332 4.11 13.14 -18.10
CA LEU A 332 4.18 14.04 -19.26
C LEU A 332 2.80 14.22 -19.92
N VAL A 333 2.08 13.13 -20.16
CA VAL A 333 0.73 13.16 -20.75
C VAL A 333 -0.21 13.99 -19.86
N SER A 334 -0.12 13.80 -18.54
CA SER A 334 -0.91 14.58 -17.58
C SER A 334 -0.53 16.06 -17.60
N GLY A 335 0.77 16.39 -17.64
CA GLY A 335 1.23 17.77 -17.78
C GLY A 335 0.77 18.45 -19.08
N VAL A 336 0.83 17.74 -20.20
CA VAL A 336 0.34 18.23 -21.51
C VAL A 336 -1.17 18.43 -21.50
N SER A 337 -1.93 17.52 -20.85
CA SER A 337 -3.38 17.65 -20.77
C SER A 337 -3.82 18.93 -20.06
N ILE A 338 -3.11 19.32 -19.00
CA ILE A 338 -3.34 20.59 -18.28
C ILE A 338 -3.03 21.78 -19.19
N ALA A 339 -1.92 21.72 -19.94
CA ALA A 339 -1.52 22.81 -20.83
C ALA A 339 -2.52 23.03 -21.98
N ILE A 340 -3.12 21.95 -22.50
CA ILE A 340 -4.15 22.02 -23.54
C ILE A 340 -5.44 22.59 -22.96
N LEU A 341 -5.87 22.15 -21.77
CA LEU A 341 -7.11 22.62 -21.14
C LEU A 341 -7.08 24.09 -20.72
N LYS A 342 -5.88 24.68 -20.56
CA LYS A 342 -5.72 26.09 -20.18
C LYS A 342 -5.78 27.07 -21.36
N ASN A 343 -5.67 26.58 -22.60
CA ASN A 343 -5.71 27.38 -23.83
C ASN A 343 -7.07 27.27 -24.52
#